data_AF-A1WUC7-F1
#
_entry.id   AF-A1WUC7-F1
#
_cell.length_a   1.000
_cell.length_b   1.000
_cell.length_c   1.000
_cell.angle_alpha   90.00
_cell.angle_beta   90.00
_cell.angle_gamma   90.00
#
_symmetry.space_group_name_H-M   'P 1'
#
loop_
_entity.id
_entity.type
_entity.pdbx_description
1 polymer ?
#
loop_
_entity_poly.entity_id
_entity_poly.type
_entity_poly.pdbx_seq_one_letter_code
_entity_poly.pdbx_strand_id
1 'polypeptide(L)'
;MAGGEGSGGGEERAAVAVTARRLRELSRQMRRCAEAGDWDGVMERNGLREKQARQLPEDPNHPGADLARQALAESLECDRAVRAWMEAERDRLGAASRDEHHQREARDAYSRYSD
;
A
#
# COMPACT_ATOMS: atom_id res chain seq x y z
N MET A 1 -39.26 -24.38 22.92
CA MET A 1 -38.32 -24.65 21.81
C MET A 1 -37.46 -23.41 21.66
N ALA A 2 -36.32 -23.38 22.34
CA ALA A 2 -35.37 -22.26 22.31
C ALA A 2 -34.01 -22.84 21.92
N GLY A 3 -33.34 -22.23 20.94
CA GLY A 3 -32.01 -22.64 20.50
C GLY A 3 -31.84 -22.49 18.99
N GLY A 4 -31.40 -21.31 18.55
CA GLY A 4 -31.13 -21.05 17.13
C GLY A 4 -30.29 -19.81 16.84
N GLU A 5 -29.56 -19.24 17.81
CA GLU A 5 -28.83 -17.97 17.61
C GLU A 5 -27.30 -18.13 17.61
N GLY A 6 -26.77 -19.36 17.73
CA GLY A 6 -25.32 -19.60 17.84
C GLY A 6 -24.54 -19.72 16.52
N SER A 7 -25.21 -19.81 15.36
CA SER A 7 -24.56 -20.13 14.08
C SER A 7 -24.12 -18.91 13.26
N GLY A 8 -24.88 -17.81 13.32
CA GLY A 8 -24.64 -16.63 12.47
C GLY A 8 -23.33 -15.89 12.77
N GLY A 9 -23.02 -15.66 14.05
CA GLY A 9 -21.82 -14.90 14.42
C GLY A 9 -20.49 -15.61 14.10
N GLY A 10 -20.51 -16.95 14.04
CA GLY A 10 -19.34 -17.74 13.63
C GLY A 10 -19.02 -17.59 12.15
N GLU A 11 -20.05 -17.64 11.30
CA GLU A 11 -19.94 -17.47 9.85
C GLU A 11 -19.55 -16.04 9.48
N GLU A 12 -20.15 -15.05 10.14
CA GLU A 12 -19.80 -13.63 10.00
C GLU A 12 -18.34 -13.35 10.36
N ARG A 13 -17.86 -13.91 11.49
CA ARG A 13 -16.45 -13.78 11.90
C ARG A 13 -15.51 -14.44 10.89
N ALA A 14 -15.88 -15.61 10.35
CA ALA A 14 -15.09 -16.31 9.35
C ALA A 14 -14.98 -15.53 8.03
N ALA A 15 -16.08 -14.92 7.57
CA ALA A 15 -16.08 -14.06 6.39
C ALA A 15 -15.14 -12.85 6.58
N VAL A 16 -15.21 -12.19 7.73
CA VAL A 16 -14.30 -11.08 8.06
C VAL A 16 -12.85 -11.54 8.13
N ALA A 17 -12.56 -12.72 8.66
CA ALA A 17 -11.20 -13.26 8.71
C ALA A 17 -10.60 -13.45 7.30
N VAL A 18 -11.39 -13.92 6.33
CA VAL A 18 -10.96 -14.06 4.93
C VAL A 18 -10.67 -12.70 4.31
N THR A 19 -11.58 -11.74 4.45
CA THR A 19 -11.40 -10.38 3.93
C THR A 19 -10.19 -9.69 4.56
N ALA A 20 -10.04 -9.80 5.89
CA ALA A 20 -8.89 -9.26 6.64
C ALA A 20 -7.57 -9.86 6.18
N ARG A 21 -7.51 -11.18 5.95
CA ARG A 21 -6.31 -11.85 5.40
C ARG A 21 -5.97 -11.32 4.01
N ARG A 22 -6.97 -11.18 3.13
CA ARG A 22 -6.76 -10.69 1.77
C ARG A 22 -6.29 -9.23 1.76
N LEU A 23 -6.83 -8.39 2.63
CA LEU A 23 -6.39 -7.00 2.81
C LEU A 23 -4.90 -6.93 3.19
N ARG A 24 -4.47 -7.74 4.17
CA ARG A 24 -3.06 -7.79 4.61
C ARG A 24 -2.14 -8.29 3.50
N GLU A 25 -2.56 -9.31 2.75
CA GLU A 25 -1.77 -9.83 1.63
C GLU A 25 -1.59 -8.78 0.53
N LEU A 26 -2.65 -8.07 0.15
CA LEU A 26 -2.56 -6.96 -0.81
C LEU A 26 -1.64 -5.84 -0.31
N SER A 27 -1.71 -5.51 0.98
CA SER A 27 -0.84 -4.49 1.59
C SER A 27 0.64 -4.88 1.53
N ARG A 28 0.95 -6.16 1.77
CA ARG A 28 2.32 -6.70 1.63
C ARG A 28 2.78 -6.71 0.17
N GLN A 29 1.88 -7.03 -0.76
CA GLN A 29 2.18 -6.99 -2.20
C GLN A 29 2.49 -5.56 -2.68
N MET A 30 1.70 -4.57 -2.24
CA MET A 30 1.98 -3.16 -2.52
C MET A 30 3.38 -2.76 -2.05
N ARG A 31 3.76 -3.17 -0.84
CA ARG A 31 5.11 -2.90 -0.33
C ARG A 31 6.19 -3.53 -1.21
N ARG A 32 6.02 -4.77 -1.65
CA ARG A 32 6.98 -5.44 -2.55
C ARG A 32 7.08 -4.72 -3.91
N CYS A 33 5.97 -4.25 -4.47
CA CYS A 33 5.96 -3.46 -5.69
C CYS A 33 6.71 -2.13 -5.50
N ALA A 34 6.48 -1.44 -4.37
CA ALA A 34 7.17 -0.19 -4.05
C ALA A 34 8.70 -0.38 -3.89
N GLU A 35 9.12 -1.44 -3.19
CA GLU A 35 10.54 -1.80 -3.05
C GLU A 35 11.21 -2.13 -4.39
N ALA A 36 10.44 -2.62 -5.38
CA ALA A 36 10.91 -2.89 -6.74
C ALA A 36 10.79 -1.69 -7.70
N GLY A 37 10.22 -0.55 -7.26
CA GLY A 37 9.91 0.60 -8.12
C GLY A 37 8.76 0.38 -9.11
N ASP A 38 7.98 -0.69 -8.94
CA ASP A 38 6.80 -1.03 -9.75
C ASP A 38 5.58 -0.22 -9.30
N TRP A 39 5.51 1.05 -9.72
CA TRP A 39 4.46 1.97 -9.28
C TRP A 39 3.08 1.63 -9.86
N ASP A 40 3.02 1.14 -11.10
CA ASP A 40 1.78 0.65 -11.69
C ASP A 40 1.22 -0.52 -10.87
N GLY A 41 2.09 -1.44 -10.47
CA GLY A 41 1.73 -2.51 -9.56
C GLY A 41 1.22 -2.00 -8.21
N VAL A 42 1.87 -0.99 -7.61
CA VAL A 42 1.36 -0.38 -6.37
C VAL A 42 -0.07 0.15 -6.54
N MET A 43 -0.34 0.87 -7.63
CA MET A 43 -1.66 1.46 -7.90
C MET A 43 -2.74 0.39 -8.13
N GLU A 44 -2.43 -0.65 -8.89
CA GLU A 44 -3.32 -1.78 -9.12
C GLU A 44 -3.71 -2.47 -7.81
N ARG A 45 -2.72 -2.83 -6.98
CA ARG A 45 -2.98 -3.49 -5.69
C ARG A 45 -3.72 -2.55 -4.74
N ASN A 46 -3.45 -1.24 -4.76
CA ASN A 46 -4.18 -0.27 -3.94
C ASN A 46 -5.69 -0.29 -4.26
N GLY A 47 -6.05 -0.26 -5.54
CA GLY A 47 -7.46 -0.32 -5.95
C GLY A 47 -8.15 -1.62 -5.51
N LEU A 48 -7.47 -2.76 -5.56
CA LEU A 48 -7.99 -4.03 -5.05
C LEU A 48 -8.13 -4.01 -3.52
N ARG A 49 -7.16 -3.42 -2.83
CA ARG A 49 -7.15 -3.34 -1.37
C ARG A 49 -8.26 -2.45 -0.85
N GLU A 50 -8.51 -1.30 -1.47
CA GLU A 50 -9.64 -0.42 -1.12
C GLU A 50 -10.98 -1.15 -1.25
N LYS A 51 -11.15 -1.98 -2.28
CA LYS A 51 -12.34 -2.82 -2.44
C LYS A 51 -12.51 -3.81 -1.29
N GLN A 52 -11.41 -4.41 -0.79
CA GLN A 52 -11.46 -5.30 0.37
C GLN A 52 -11.75 -4.54 1.67
N ALA A 53 -11.17 -3.35 1.85
CA ALA A 53 -11.39 -2.53 3.04
C ALA A 53 -12.87 -2.16 3.21
N ARG A 54 -13.56 -1.83 2.11
CA ARG A 54 -15.01 -1.53 2.10
C ARG A 54 -15.91 -2.73 2.45
N GLN A 55 -15.38 -3.95 2.43
CA GLN A 55 -16.11 -5.16 2.80
C GLN A 55 -15.95 -5.51 4.29
N LEU A 56 -15.07 -4.82 5.01
CA LEU A 56 -14.93 -5.02 6.44
C LEU A 56 -16.06 -4.31 7.20
N PRO A 57 -16.53 -4.89 8.31
CA PRO A 57 -17.60 -4.30 9.11
C PRO A 57 -17.14 -3.01 9.79
N GLU A 58 -18.01 -2.00 9.77
CA GLU A 58 -17.83 -0.75 10.51
C GLU A 58 -18.44 -0.82 11.91
N ASP A 59 -19.42 -1.70 12.14
CA ASP A 59 -20.04 -1.88 13.44
C ASP A 59 -19.03 -2.43 14.45
N PRO A 60 -18.72 -1.70 15.53
CA PRO A 60 -17.77 -2.15 16.55
C PRO A 60 -18.22 -3.38 17.32
N ASN A 61 -19.51 -3.72 17.29
CA ASN A 61 -20.08 -4.90 17.93
C ASN A 61 -20.13 -6.12 17.01
N HIS A 62 -19.74 -5.97 15.73
CA HIS A 62 -19.71 -7.09 14.79
C HIS A 62 -18.78 -8.21 15.32
N PRO A 63 -19.14 -9.50 15.20
CA PRO A 63 -18.36 -10.63 15.72
C PRO A 63 -16.90 -10.72 15.23
N GLY A 64 -16.56 -10.01 14.15
CA GLY A 64 -15.21 -9.90 13.58
C GLY A 64 -14.59 -8.49 13.64
N ALA A 65 -15.16 -7.54 14.38
CA ALA A 65 -14.70 -6.15 14.41
C ALA A 65 -13.24 -6.00 14.89
N ASP A 66 -12.78 -6.87 15.79
CA ASP A 66 -11.38 -6.96 16.24
C ASP A 66 -10.42 -7.27 15.08
N LEU A 67 -10.75 -8.28 14.27
CA LEU A 67 -9.97 -8.69 13.11
C LEU A 67 -9.94 -7.61 12.03
N ALA A 68 -11.09 -6.97 11.79
CA ALA A 68 -11.22 -5.87 10.85
C ALA A 68 -10.33 -4.68 11.25
N ARG A 69 -10.41 -4.24 12.51
CA ARG A 69 -9.58 -3.14 13.04
C ARG A 69 -8.09 -3.44 12.93
N GLN A 70 -7.68 -4.65 13.31
CA GLN A 70 -6.27 -5.04 13.21
C GLN A 70 -5.79 -5.03 11.75
N ALA A 71 -6.59 -5.58 10.82
CA ALA A 71 -6.22 -5.60 9.42
C ALA A 71 -6.15 -4.20 8.78
N LEU A 72 -7.07 -3.30 9.16
CA LEU A 72 -7.03 -1.90 8.73
C LEU A 72 -5.81 -1.17 9.28
N ALA A 73 -5.47 -1.38 10.55
CA ALA A 73 -4.27 -0.80 11.16
C ALA A 73 -2.99 -1.25 10.43
N GLU A 74 -2.81 -2.56 10.21
CA GLU A 74 -1.67 -3.11 9.46
C GLU A 74 -1.61 -2.58 8.01
N SER A 75 -2.78 -2.40 7.37
CA SER A 75 -2.88 -1.80 6.03
C SER A 75 -2.41 -0.35 6.01
N LEU A 76 -2.79 0.46 7.01
CA LEU A 76 -2.38 1.85 7.13
C LEU A 76 -0.87 1.99 7.41
N GLU A 77 -0.30 1.08 8.19
CA GLU A 77 1.16 1.03 8.39
C GLU A 77 1.89 0.73 7.08
N CYS A 78 1.38 -0.21 6.29
CA CYS A 78 1.93 -0.49 4.96
C CYS A 78 1.84 0.74 4.04
N ASP A 79 0.74 1.49 4.09
CA ASP A 79 0.62 2.75 3.32
C ASP A 79 1.66 3.78 3.68
N ARG A 80 1.90 3.97 4.99
CA ARG A 80 2.93 4.90 5.45
C ARG A 80 4.30 4.49 4.94
N ALA A 81 4.60 3.19 4.98
CA ALA A 81 5.86 2.66 4.45
C ALA A 81 5.98 2.87 2.94
N VAL A 82 4.94 2.58 2.16
CA VAL A 82 4.92 2.78 0.70
C VAL A 82 5.10 4.26 0.35
N ARG A 83 4.43 5.17 1.07
CA ARG A 83 4.59 6.62 0.87
C ARG A 83 6.01 7.10 1.16
N ALA A 84 6.61 6.63 2.26
CA ALA A 84 8.00 6.95 2.58
C ALA A 84 8.96 6.48 1.48
N TRP A 85 8.73 5.29 0.92
CA TRP A 85 9.49 4.79 -0.24
C TRP A 85 9.31 5.66 -1.48
N MET A 86 8.08 6.06 -1.80
CA MET A 86 7.80 6.94 -2.95
C MET A 86 8.49 8.30 -2.80
N GLU A 87 8.46 8.90 -1.61
CA GLU A 87 9.12 10.16 -1.32
C GLU A 87 10.64 10.05 -1.47
N ALA A 88 11.24 9.00 -0.91
CA ALA A 88 12.67 8.74 -1.04
C ALA A 88 13.09 8.53 -2.50
N GLU A 89 12.31 7.78 -3.29
CA GLU A 89 12.64 7.55 -4.70
C GLU A 89 12.46 8.81 -5.55
N ARG A 90 11.41 9.61 -5.29
CA ARG A 90 11.23 10.92 -5.94
C ARG A 90 12.43 11.83 -5.68
N ASP A 91 12.89 11.89 -4.44
CA ASP A 91 14.00 12.74 -4.05
C ASP A 91 15.32 12.26 -4.70
N ARG A 92 15.52 10.93 -4.78
CA ARG A 92 16.64 10.29 -5.49
C ARG A 92 16.64 10.64 -6.99
N LEU A 93 15.50 10.49 -7.66
CA LEU A 93 15.35 10.82 -9.08
C LEU A 93 15.55 12.32 -9.34
N GLY A 94 15.05 13.17 -8.44
CA GLY A 94 15.24 14.62 -8.49
C GLY A 94 16.72 15.01 -8.37
N ALA A 95 17.47 14.36 -7.49
CA ALA A 95 18.92 14.56 -7.36
C ALA A 95 19.65 14.12 -8.64
N ALA A 96 19.37 12.92 -9.13
CA ALA A 96 19.99 12.39 -10.35
C ALA A 96 19.72 13.29 -11.57
N SER A 97 18.51 13.82 -11.70
CA SER A 97 18.15 14.73 -12.81
C SER A 97 18.93 16.05 -12.77
N ARG A 98 19.13 16.64 -11.57
CA ARG A 98 19.95 17.85 -11.40
C ARG A 98 21.41 17.59 -11.72
N ASP A 99 21.96 16.46 -11.26
CA ASP A 99 23.34 16.08 -11.56
C ASP A 99 23.55 15.90 -13.07
N GLU A 100 22.61 15.26 -13.76
CA GLU A 100 22.66 15.09 -15.22
C GLU A 100 22.56 16.44 -15.95
N HIS A 101 21.75 17.38 -15.44
CA HIS A 101 21.67 18.73 -15.98
C HIS A 101 23.01 19.49 -15.82
N HIS A 102 23.59 19.48 -14.62
CA HIS A 102 24.91 20.10 -14.37
C HIS A 102 26.01 19.48 -15.23
N GLN A 103 25.99 18.16 -15.44
CA GLN A 103 26.95 17.48 -16.32
C GLN A 103 26.81 17.92 -17.78
N ARG A 104 25.58 18.10 -18.28
CA ARG A 104 25.33 18.65 -19.62
C ARG A 104 25.86 20.08 -19.73
N GLU A 105 25.55 20.95 -18.77
CA GLU A 105 26.04 22.33 -18.78
C GLU A 105 27.58 22.40 -18.74
N ALA A 106 28.21 21.59 -17.90
CA ALA A 106 29.67 21.50 -17.84
C ALA A 106 30.26 21.03 -19.18
N ARG A 107 29.68 19.99 -19.80
CA ARG A 107 30.11 19.49 -21.11
C ARG A 107 29.97 20.54 -22.21
N ASP A 108 28.85 21.26 -22.23
CA ASP A 108 28.62 22.33 -23.20
C ASP A 108 29.60 23.50 -22.99
N ALA A 109 29.89 23.85 -21.74
CA ALA A 109 30.90 24.85 -21.41
C ALA A 109 32.29 24.41 -21.89
N TYR A 110 32.71 23.18 -21.57
CA TYR A 110 33.99 22.64 -22.06
C TYR A 110 34.06 22.65 -23.58
N SER A 111 33.00 22.23 -24.28
CA SER A 111 32.97 22.22 -25.75
C SER A 111 33.10 23.62 -26.37
N ARG A 112 32.68 24.68 -25.68
CA ARG A 112 32.78 26.06 -26.17
C ARG A 112 34.17 26.67 -26.01
N TYR A 113 34.98 26.13 -25.11
CA TYR A 113 36.31 26.63 -24.77
C TYR A 113 37.45 25.70 -25.21
N SER A 114 37.13 24.54 -25.81
CA SER A 114 38.11 23.57 -26.30
C SER A 114 38.34 23.61 -27.82
N ASP A 115 37.82 24.62 -28.52
CA ASP A 115 38.21 24.99 -29.90
C ASP A 115 39.32 26.05 -29.87
#